data_AF-A0A521T2K8-F1
#
_entry.id   AF-A0A521T2K8-F1
#
_cell.length_a   1.000
_cell.length_b   1.000
_cell.length_c   1.000
_cell.angle_alpha   90.00
_cell.angle_beta   90.00
_cell.angle_gamma   90.00
#
_symmetry.space_group_name_H-M   'P 1'
#
loop_
_entity.id
_entity.type
_entity.pdbx_description
1 polymer ?
#
loop_
_entity_poly.entity_id
_entity_poly.type
_entity_poly.pdbx_seq_one_letter_code
_entity_poly.pdbx_strand_id
1 'polypeptide(L)' 'GVFVLEGLSVIIQVGSFKLRGKRVFKMAPLHHHFEKIGWQEPTVITRFLILAIIFALLSLLTLKLR' A
#
# COMPACT_ATOMS: atom_id res chain seq x y z
N GLY A 1 3.68 7.90 -3.70
CA GLY A 1 4.06 6.47 -3.61
C GLY A 1 2.97 5.66 -2.93
N VAL A 2 2.82 5.81 -1.61
CA VAL A 2 1.91 4.99 -0.79
C VAL A 2 0.46 4.95 -1.30
N PHE A 3 -0.13 6.09 -1.69
CA PHE A 3 -1.48 6.12 -2.27
C PHE A 3 -1.64 5.29 -3.55
N VAL A 4 -0.59 5.22 -4.39
CA VAL A 4 -0.59 4.38 -5.59
C VAL A 4 -0.57 2.91 -5.20
N LEU A 5 0.21 2.52 -4.19
CA LEU A 5 0.22 1.15 -3.68
C LEU A 5 -1.16 0.76 -3.12
N GLU A 6 -1.79 1.66 -2.37
CA GLU A 6 -3.15 1.47 -1.85
C GLU A 6 -4.16 1.23 -2.98
N GLY A 7 -4.17 2.10 -4.00
CA GLY A 7 -5.04 1.93 -5.17
C GLY A 7 -4.75 0.65 -5.96
N LEU A 8 -3.47 0.33 -6.18
CA LEU A 8 -3.07 -0.91 -6.86
C LEU A 8 -3.50 -2.16 -6.09
N SER A 9 -3.48 -2.12 -4.75
CA SER A 9 -3.94 -3.24 -3.93
C SER A 9 -5.42 -3.56 -4.19
N VAL A 10 -6.25 -2.53 -4.37
CA VAL A 10 -7.67 -2.68 -4.69
C VAL A 10 -7.85 -3.25 -6.10
N ILE A 11 -7.11 -2.72 -7.08
CA ILE A 11 -7.16 -3.21 -8.46
C ILE A 11 -6.78 -4.68 -8.53
N ILE A 12 -5.67 -5.07 -7.89
CA ILE A 12 -5.20 -6.46 -7.85
C ILE A 12 -6.20 -7.35 -7.12
N GLN A 13 -6.73 -6.90 -5.97
CA GLN A 13 -7.70 -7.66 -5.20
C GLN A 13 -8.98 -7.92 -6.00
N VAL A 14 -9.56 -6.88 -6.60
CA VAL A 14 -10.79 -6.98 -7.40
C VAL A 14 -10.52 -7.79 -8.67
N GLY A 15 -9.40 -7.56 -9.35
CA GLY A 15 -9.01 -8.32 -10.55
C GLY A 15 -8.86 -9.81 -10.28
N SER A 16 -8.15 -10.18 -9.21
CA SER A 16 -7.99 -11.59 -8.79
C SER A 16 -9.32 -12.22 -8.40
N PHE A 17 -10.18 -11.50 -7.67
CA PHE A 17 -11.47 -12.03 -7.28
C PHE A 17 -12.39 -12.26 -8.49
N LYS A 18 -12.40 -11.34 -9.47
CA LYS A 18 -13.18 -11.49 -10.70
C LYS A 18 -12.67 -12.62 -11.60
N LEU A 19 -11.35 -12.78 -11.73
CA LEU A 19 -10.76 -13.77 -12.65
C LEU A 19 -10.64 -15.16 -12.06
N ARG A 20 -10.35 -15.27 -10.75
CA ARG A 20 -9.99 -16.53 -10.09
C ARG A 20 -10.87 -16.87 -8.89
N GLY A 21 -11.77 -15.96 -8.47
CA GLY A 21 -12.57 -16.12 -7.25
C GLY A 21 -11.75 -16.10 -5.95
N LYS A 22 -10.45 -15.80 -6.02
CA LYS A 22 -9.52 -15.87 -4.89
C LYS A 22 -9.04 -14.47 -4.51
N ARG A 23 -8.99 -14.21 -3.19
CA ARG A 23 -8.44 -12.98 -2.62
C ARG A 23 -6.91 -13.09 -2.55
N VAL A 24 -6.20 -12.01 -2.88
CA VAL A 24 -4.73 -11.95 -2.79
C VAL A 24 -4.32 -11.43 -1.42
N PHE A 25 -4.97 -10.36 -0.98
CA PHE A 25 -4.83 -9.79 0.36
C PHE A 25 -5.99 -10.25 1.25
N LYS A 26 -5.74 -10.36 2.56
CA LYS A 26 -6.80 -10.63 3.56
C LYS A 26 -7.96 -9.63 3.46
N MET A 27 -7.63 -8.37 3.19
CA MET A 27 -8.55 -7.27 2.92
C MET A 27 -7.82 -6.25 2.05
N ALA A 28 -8.53 -5.57 1.15
CA ALA A 28 -8.02 -4.39 0.47
C ALA A 28 -8.89 -3.20 0.92
N PRO A 29 -8.32 -2.01 1.11
CA PRO A 29 -6.96 -1.59 0.75
C PRO A 29 -5.84 -2.15 1.66
N LEU A 30 -4.57 -1.85 1.35
CA LEU A 30 -3.37 -2.43 1.95
C LEU A 30 -3.26 -2.17 3.45
N HIS A 31 -3.66 -1.01 3.98
CA HIS A 31 -3.63 -0.77 5.43
C HIS A 31 -4.53 -1.75 6.21
N HIS A 32 -5.76 -2.02 5.74
CA HIS A 32 -6.65 -3.00 6.36
C HIS A 32 -6.12 -4.44 6.27
N HIS A 33 -5.30 -4.74 5.26
CA HIS A 33 -4.59 -6.02 5.22
C HIS A 33 -3.70 -6.21 6.45
N PHE A 34 -2.94 -5.18 6.83
CA PHE A 34 -2.04 -5.22 7.98
C PHE A 34 -2.79 -5.23 9.32
N GLU A 35 -3.91 -4.49 9.42
CA GLU A 35 -4.80 -4.58 10.58
C GLU A 35 -5.33 -6.01 10.77
N LYS A 36 -5.77 -6.66 9.69
CA LYS A 36 -6.20 -8.08 9.71
C LYS A 36 -5.07 -9.08 9.95
N ILE A 37 -3.82 -8.67 9.85
CA ILE A 37 -2.65 -9.47 10.25
C ILE A 37 -2.38 -9.31 11.76
N GLY A 38 -3.01 -8.35 12.42
CA GLY A 38 -2.89 -8.10 13.87
C GLY A 38 -2.06 -6.87 14.22
N TRP A 39 -1.78 -5.99 13.25
CA TRP A 39 -1.12 -4.72 13.56
C TRP A 39 -2.13 -3.74 14.14
N GLN A 40 -1.72 -2.99 15.14
CA GLN A 40 -2.52 -1.88 15.66
C GLN A 40 -2.53 -0.74 14.64
N GLU A 41 -3.66 -0.07 14.50
CA GLU A 41 -3.84 1.05 13.56
C GLU A 41 -2.74 2.13 13.67
N PRO A 42 -2.31 2.59 14.87
CA PRO A 42 -1.21 3.56 14.97
C PRO A 42 0.12 3.04 14.42
N THR A 43 0.36 1.72 14.54
CA THR A 43 1.57 1.08 14.00
C THR A 43 1.54 1.05 12.47
N VAL A 44 0.36 0.78 11.88
CA VAL A 44 0.18 0.80 10.42
C VAL A 44 0.40 2.22 9.90
N ILE A 45 -0.24 3.22 10.51
CA ILE A 45 -0.12 4.64 10.13
C ILE A 45 1.35 5.08 10.17
N THR A 46 2.06 4.79 11.27
CA THR A 46 3.47 5.20 11.44
C THR A 46 4.37 4.56 10.37
N ARG A 47 4.18 3.28 10.06
CA ARG A 47 4.97 2.58 9.03
C ARG A 47 4.68 3.09 7.62
N PHE A 48 3.41 3.39 7.33
CA PHE A 48 3.02 3.97 6.05
C PHE A 48 3.56 5.40 5.89
N LEU A 49 3.66 6.17 6.96
CA LEU A 49 4.28 7.49 6.96
C LEU A 49 5.79 7.40 6.66
N ILE A 50 6.50 6.45 7.27
CA ILE A 50 7.92 6.20 6.96
C ILE A 50 8.10 5.91 5.46
N LEU A 51 7.26 5.02 4.89
CA LEU A 51 7.28 4.75 3.45
C LEU A 51 6.95 5.99 2.62
N ALA A 52 6.00 6.82 3.06
CA ALA A 52 5.65 8.06 2.38
C ALA A 52 6.83 9.05 2.33
N ILE A 53 7.57 9.19 3.44
CA ILE A 53 8.78 10.02 3.50
C ILE A 53 9.87 9.47 2.58
N ILE A 54 10.09 8.15 2.55
CA ILE A 54 11.06 7.52 1.63
C ILE A 54 10.70 7.84 0.18
N PHE A 55 9.44 7.69 -0.22
CA PHE A 55 9.00 8.04 -1.57
C PHE A 55 9.13 9.54 -1.87
N ALA A 56 8.90 10.41 -0.89
CA ALA A 56 9.10 11.84 -1.05
C ALA A 56 10.58 12.18 -1.29
N LEU A 57 11.49 11.58 -0.52
CA LEU A 57 12.93 11.75 -0.72
C LEU A 57 13.40 11.22 -2.07
N LEU A 58 12.93 10.03 -2.48
CA LEU A 58 13.23 9.48 -3.81
C LEU A 58 12.75 10.43 -4.91
N SER A 59 11.54 10.98 -4.79
CA SER A 59 11.01 11.96 -5.75
C SER A 59 11.88 13.22 -5.84
N LEU A 60 12.42 13.70 -4.72
CA LEU A 60 13.33 14.86 -4.69
C LEU A 60 14.69 14.53 -5.32
N LEU A 61 15.22 13.32 -5.12
CA LEU A 61 16.46 12.86 -5.74
C LEU A 61 16.34 12.77 -7.26
N THR A 62 15.21 12.27 -7.77
CA THR A 62 14.94 12.24 -9.22
C THR A 62 14.88 13.64 -9.83
N LEU A 63 14.45 14.65 -9.08
CA LEU A 63 14.38 16.04 -9.57
C LEU A 63 15.77 16.64 -9.84
N LYS A 64 16.81 16.21 -9.13
CA LYS A 64 18.21 16.66 -9.31
C LYS A 64 18.99 15.87 -10.38
N LEU A 65 18.41 14.80 -10.93
CA LEU A 65 19.02 13.98 -11.99
C LEU A 65 18.79 14.58 -13.40
N ARG A 66 18.44 15.86 -13.50
CA ARG A 66 18.26 16.60 -14.74
C ARG A 66 19.07 17.88 -14.74
#